data_AF-B0DPK4-F1
#
_entry.id   AF-B0DPK4-F1
#
_cell.length_a   1.000
_cell.length_b   1.000
_cell.length_c   1.000
_cell.angle_alpha   90.00
_cell.angle_beta   90.00
_cell.angle_gamma   90.00
#
_symmetry.space_group_name_H-M   'P 1'
#
loop_
_entity.id
_entity.type
_entity.pdbx_description
1 polymer ?
#
loop_
_entity_poly.entity_id
_entity_poly.type
_entity_poly.pdbx_seq_one_letter_code
_entity_poly.pdbx_strand_id
1 'polypeptide(L)'
;MKFAPLALLAALPSLVSAIVPPGASTPLFYLVSSSSTSSANLLPVHLDGTLSPSSSSSPPAQFYFSQGSLYALSSPTSSPPYRVLLSLSPISTGCTTYGGLGFVQGSSSNKCASYSGFQIQSNTQNSQLGAQLVVNFQGGFYECSGSTVVYKVNPGDGPSGCTPVSLYTVPVV
;
A
#
# COMPACT_ATOMS: atom_id res chain seq x y z
N MET A 1 -18.44 46.67 -40.46
CA MET A 1 -18.74 45.99 -39.18
C MET A 1 -18.96 44.51 -39.44
N LYS A 2 -18.14 43.62 -38.85
CA LYS A 2 -18.60 42.31 -38.35
C LYS A 2 -17.46 41.67 -37.55
N PHE A 3 -17.62 41.74 -36.23
CA PHE A 3 -16.87 40.96 -35.26
C PHE A 3 -17.32 39.49 -35.36
N ALA A 4 -16.38 38.55 -35.32
CA ALA A 4 -16.65 37.15 -35.04
C ALA A 4 -16.06 36.81 -33.65
N PRO A 5 -16.85 36.30 -32.70
CA PRO A 5 -16.43 36.08 -31.33
C PRO A 5 -15.75 34.71 -31.11
N LEU A 6 -15.09 34.63 -29.95
CA LEU A 6 -14.42 33.52 -29.28
C LEU A 6 -14.99 32.11 -29.55
N ALA A 7 -14.07 31.14 -29.67
CA ALA A 7 -14.29 29.80 -29.14
C ALA A 7 -13.14 29.48 -28.17
N LEU A 8 -13.32 29.84 -26.89
CA LEU A 8 -12.49 29.37 -25.80
C LEU A 8 -12.97 27.94 -25.49
N LEU A 9 -12.26 26.92 -25.99
CA LEU A 9 -12.45 25.55 -25.51
C LEU A 9 -11.95 25.51 -24.05
N ALA A 10 -12.85 25.71 -23.10
CA ALA A 10 -12.60 25.35 -21.72
C ALA A 10 -12.46 23.83 -21.65
N ALA A 11 -11.24 23.34 -21.53
CA ALA A 11 -10.97 21.96 -21.18
C ALA A 11 -11.60 21.71 -19.80
N LEU A 12 -12.70 20.95 -19.77
CA LEU A 12 -13.27 20.43 -18.54
C LEU A 12 -12.19 19.56 -17.88
N PRO A 13 -11.66 19.90 -16.68
CA PRO A 13 -10.96 18.90 -15.91
C PRO A 13 -12.01 17.83 -15.58
N SER A 14 -11.85 16.64 -16.16
CA SER A 14 -12.60 15.47 -15.74
C SER A 14 -12.41 15.30 -14.24
N LEU A 15 -13.47 15.55 -13.47
CA LEU A 15 -13.49 15.39 -12.03
C LEU A 15 -13.33 13.89 -11.73
N VAL A 16 -12.09 13.46 -11.55
CA VAL A 16 -11.77 12.14 -11.02
C VAL A 16 -12.20 12.16 -9.55
N SER A 17 -13.34 11.54 -9.25
CA SER A 17 -13.84 11.44 -7.88
C SER A 17 -13.15 10.28 -7.19
N ALA A 18 -12.34 10.56 -6.20
CA ALA A 18 -11.71 9.52 -5.40
C ALA A 18 -12.76 8.84 -4.51
N ILE A 19 -12.74 7.50 -4.46
CA ILE A 19 -13.68 6.74 -3.63
C ILE A 19 -13.24 6.84 -2.16
N VAL A 20 -14.12 7.33 -1.28
CA VAL A 20 -13.84 7.45 0.17
C VAL A 20 -14.77 6.52 0.94
N PRO A 21 -14.28 5.43 1.54
CA PRO A 21 -15.11 4.55 2.37
C PRO A 21 -15.65 5.32 3.60
N PRO A 22 -16.86 5.00 4.08
CA PRO A 22 -17.41 5.65 5.27
C PRO A 22 -16.47 5.54 6.49
N GLY A 23 -16.17 6.67 7.12
CA GLY A 23 -15.26 6.73 8.27
C GLY A 23 -13.77 6.61 7.92
N ALA A 24 -13.40 6.61 6.63
CA ALA A 24 -12.01 6.68 6.21
C ALA A 24 -11.43 8.09 6.38
N SER A 25 -10.16 8.15 6.75
CA SER A 25 -9.34 9.37 6.83
C SER A 25 -8.63 9.67 5.50
N THR A 26 -8.61 8.71 4.57
CA THR A 26 -8.06 8.86 3.21
C THR A 26 -9.03 8.26 2.19
N PRO A 27 -8.99 8.70 0.92
CA PRO A 27 -9.58 7.95 -0.18
C PRO A 27 -8.91 6.57 -0.36
N LEU A 28 -9.53 5.71 -1.16
CA LEU A 28 -8.94 4.44 -1.57
C LEU A 28 -7.72 4.68 -2.47
N PHE A 29 -6.69 3.88 -2.23
CA PHE A 29 -5.48 3.83 -3.05
C PHE A 29 -4.97 2.40 -3.21
N TYR A 30 -4.30 2.12 -4.33
CA TYR A 30 -3.44 0.96 -4.47
C TYR A 30 -2.07 1.24 -3.86
N LEU A 31 -1.40 0.19 -3.39
CA LEU A 31 0.03 0.24 -3.12
C LEU A 31 0.76 -0.42 -4.28
N VAL A 32 1.61 0.34 -4.95
CA VAL A 32 2.40 -0.11 -6.10
C VAL A 32 3.87 -0.05 -5.76
N SER A 33 4.58 -1.15 -5.99
CA SER A 33 6.01 -1.23 -5.76
C SER A 33 6.81 -0.38 -6.74
N SER A 34 7.92 0.16 -6.25
CA SER A 34 8.94 0.82 -7.02
C SER A 34 10.31 0.31 -6.58
N SER A 35 11.11 -0.15 -7.53
CA SER A 35 12.45 -0.66 -7.29
C SER A 35 13.28 -0.57 -8.55
N SER A 36 14.57 -0.24 -8.41
CA SER A 36 15.53 -0.27 -9.51
C SER A 36 16.17 -1.65 -9.73
N THR A 37 15.95 -2.59 -8.81
CA THR A 37 16.66 -3.88 -8.79
C THR A 37 15.75 -5.10 -8.65
N SER A 38 14.49 -4.94 -8.23
CA SER A 38 13.52 -6.04 -8.18
C SER A 38 12.75 -6.15 -9.50
N SER A 39 12.49 -7.39 -9.94
CA SER A 39 11.56 -7.68 -11.03
C SER A 39 10.11 -7.32 -10.69
N ALA A 40 9.82 -7.07 -9.41
CA ALA A 40 8.51 -6.68 -8.95
C ALA A 40 8.25 -5.16 -9.10
N ASN A 41 9.03 -4.40 -9.88
CA ASN A 41 8.80 -2.98 -10.09
C ASN A 41 7.44 -2.70 -10.77
N LEU A 42 6.71 -1.68 -10.30
CA LEU A 42 5.38 -1.27 -10.79
C LEU A 42 4.29 -2.34 -10.66
N LEU A 43 4.44 -3.26 -9.71
CA LEU A 43 3.42 -4.27 -9.40
C LEU A 43 2.59 -3.85 -8.19
N PRO A 44 1.26 -4.01 -8.21
CA PRO A 44 0.44 -3.75 -7.05
C PRO A 44 0.56 -4.84 -5.99
N VAL A 45 0.28 -4.47 -4.73
CA VAL A 45 0.12 -5.39 -3.60
C VAL A 45 -1.26 -6.06 -3.65
N HIS A 46 -1.30 -7.37 -3.42
CA HIS A 46 -2.52 -8.17 -3.32
C HIS A 46 -2.82 -8.56 -1.86
N LEU A 47 -4.04 -9.03 -1.61
CA LEU A 47 -4.50 -9.42 -0.26
C LEU A 47 -3.83 -10.68 0.30
N ASP A 48 -3.02 -11.37 -0.49
CA ASP A 48 -2.16 -12.47 -0.06
C ASP A 48 -0.75 -12.01 0.36
N GLY A 49 -0.48 -10.69 0.29
CA GLY A 49 0.83 -10.13 0.63
C GLY A 49 1.85 -10.20 -0.50
N THR A 50 1.45 -10.55 -1.72
CA THR A 50 2.34 -10.64 -2.87
C THR A 50 2.26 -9.43 -3.80
N LEU A 51 3.32 -9.22 -4.58
CA LEU A 51 3.37 -8.30 -5.71
C LEU A 51 3.13 -9.09 -6.99
N SER A 52 2.06 -8.79 -7.72
CA SER A 52 1.78 -9.43 -9.00
C SER A 52 0.98 -8.51 -9.94
N PRO A 53 1.07 -8.70 -11.27
CA PRO A 53 0.28 -7.90 -12.21
C PRO A 53 -1.21 -8.00 -11.94
N SER A 54 -1.97 -6.93 -12.21
CA SER A 54 -3.44 -6.90 -12.01
C SER A 54 -4.23 -7.90 -12.85
N SER A 55 -3.59 -8.60 -13.79
CA SER A 55 -4.16 -9.70 -14.57
C SER A 55 -4.11 -11.05 -13.84
N SER A 56 -3.58 -11.11 -12.62
CA SER A 56 -3.66 -12.30 -11.78
C SER A 56 -5.11 -12.56 -11.35
N SER A 57 -5.43 -13.80 -10.96
CA SER A 57 -6.78 -14.20 -10.57
C SER A 57 -7.32 -13.50 -9.30
N SER A 58 -6.47 -12.71 -8.63
CA SER A 58 -6.83 -11.87 -7.50
C SER A 58 -6.75 -10.40 -7.93
N PRO A 59 -7.75 -9.55 -7.62
CA PRO A 59 -7.60 -8.13 -7.84
C PRO A 59 -6.57 -7.53 -6.87
N PRO A 60 -5.87 -6.44 -7.27
CA PRO A 60 -5.07 -5.62 -6.37
C PRO A 60 -5.85 -5.20 -5.12
N ALA A 61 -5.18 -5.23 -3.97
CA ALA A 61 -5.77 -4.75 -2.72
C ALA A 61 -5.97 -3.23 -2.78
N GLN A 62 -7.12 -2.77 -2.27
CA GLN A 62 -7.46 -1.35 -2.17
C GLN A 62 -7.37 -0.91 -0.73
N PHE A 63 -6.51 0.05 -0.45
CA PHE A 63 -6.12 0.45 0.89
C PHE A 63 -6.73 1.79 1.28
N TYR A 64 -6.98 1.96 2.58
CA TYR A 64 -7.35 3.25 3.16
C TYR A 64 -6.94 3.30 4.63
N PHE A 65 -6.76 4.51 5.16
CA PHE A 65 -6.63 4.72 6.59
C PHE A 65 -7.96 5.03 7.23
N SER A 66 -8.21 4.49 8.42
CA SER A 66 -9.30 4.91 9.29
C SER A 66 -8.85 4.81 10.74
N GLN A 67 -9.07 5.88 11.50
CA GLN A 67 -8.73 5.94 12.94
C GLN A 67 -7.26 5.55 13.22
N GLY A 68 -6.33 5.98 12.36
CA GLY A 68 -4.90 5.70 12.49
C GLY A 68 -4.48 4.26 12.18
N SER A 69 -5.37 3.41 11.70
CA SER A 69 -5.06 2.04 11.25
C SER A 69 -5.17 1.94 9.72
N LEU A 70 -4.34 1.08 9.13
CA LEU A 70 -4.39 0.75 7.70
C LEU A 70 -5.33 -0.44 7.48
N TYR A 71 -6.25 -0.27 6.54
CA TYR A 71 -7.21 -1.30 6.12
C TYR A 71 -7.04 -1.58 4.63
N ALA A 72 -7.49 -2.76 4.23
CA ALA A 72 -7.54 -3.18 2.84
C ALA A 72 -8.89 -3.81 2.48
N LEU A 73 -9.23 -3.73 1.20
CA LEU A 73 -10.45 -4.21 0.57
C LEU A 73 -10.11 -5.00 -0.69
N SER A 74 -10.93 -6.00 -1.02
CA SER A 74 -10.83 -6.70 -2.32
C SER A 74 -11.55 -5.95 -3.44
N SER A 75 -12.50 -5.07 -3.07
CA SER A 75 -13.23 -4.16 -3.97
C SER A 75 -13.81 -2.99 -3.15
N PRO A 76 -14.23 -1.88 -3.79
CA PRO A 76 -14.71 -0.69 -3.07
C PRO A 76 -15.91 -0.94 -2.17
N THR A 77 -16.67 -2.00 -2.44
CA THR A 77 -17.88 -2.40 -1.71
C THR A 77 -17.68 -3.62 -0.82
N SER A 78 -16.47 -4.17 -0.75
CA SER A 78 -16.19 -5.36 0.06
C SER A 78 -16.32 -5.07 1.57
N SER A 79 -16.91 -6.01 2.30
CA SER A 79 -17.11 -5.94 3.75
C SER A 79 -17.15 -7.37 4.32
N PRO A 80 -16.56 -7.64 5.50
CA PRO A 80 -15.80 -6.70 6.34
C PRO A 80 -14.42 -6.37 5.74
N PRO A 81 -13.82 -5.22 6.08
CA PRO A 81 -12.47 -4.88 5.64
C PRO A 81 -11.42 -5.78 6.29
N TYR A 82 -10.29 -5.93 5.60
CA TYR A 82 -9.10 -6.57 6.13
C TYR A 82 -8.32 -5.54 6.96
N ARG A 83 -7.93 -5.91 8.18
CA ARG A 83 -6.88 -5.20 8.92
C ARG A 83 -5.53 -5.57 8.35
N VAL A 84 -4.74 -4.57 7.99
CA VAL A 84 -3.35 -4.77 7.56
C VAL A 84 -2.48 -4.94 8.79
N LEU A 85 -1.57 -5.90 8.74
CA LEU A 85 -0.64 -6.20 9.82
C LEU A 85 0.75 -6.55 9.28
N LEU A 86 1.76 -6.41 10.14
CA LEU A 86 3.04 -7.09 9.97
C LEU A 86 3.00 -8.39 10.75
N SER A 87 3.17 -9.52 10.05
CA SER A 87 3.17 -10.85 10.64
C SER A 87 4.59 -11.19 11.11
N LEU A 88 4.96 -10.67 12.27
CA LEU A 88 6.24 -10.95 12.91
C LEU A 88 6.21 -12.34 13.56
N SER A 89 7.37 -12.95 13.80
CA SER A 89 7.49 -14.27 14.43
C SER A 89 7.95 -14.16 15.88
N PRO A 90 7.50 -15.04 16.79
CA PRO A 90 8.01 -15.07 18.15
C PRO A 90 9.48 -15.52 18.18
N ILE A 91 10.27 -14.91 19.06
CA ILE A 91 11.65 -15.29 19.38
C ILE A 91 11.81 -15.52 20.89
N SER A 92 12.99 -15.96 21.34
CA SER A 92 13.27 -16.24 22.76
C SER A 92 12.95 -15.08 23.70
N THR A 93 12.99 -13.83 23.20
CA THR A 93 12.54 -12.65 23.95
C THR A 93 11.84 -11.69 22.99
N GLY A 94 10.51 -11.81 22.90
CA GLY A 94 9.67 -10.92 22.10
C GLY A 94 9.37 -11.43 20.70
N CYS A 95 9.33 -10.51 19.73
CA CYS A 95 8.99 -10.78 18.34
C CYS A 95 10.16 -10.35 17.43
N THR A 96 10.26 -10.94 16.24
CA THR A 96 11.22 -10.53 15.21
C THR A 96 11.03 -9.06 14.83
N THR A 97 12.10 -8.42 14.38
CA THR A 97 12.12 -7.06 13.82
C THR A 97 11.74 -7.01 12.33
N TYR A 98 11.22 -8.12 11.81
CA TYR A 98 10.83 -8.29 10.42
C TYR A 98 9.64 -9.23 10.33
N GLY A 99 8.87 -9.10 9.25
CA GLY A 99 7.74 -9.98 8.98
C GLY A 99 6.99 -9.61 7.71
N GLY A 100 6.18 -10.54 7.23
CA GLY A 100 5.38 -10.36 6.02
C GLY A 100 4.29 -9.32 6.21
N LEU A 101 3.96 -8.58 5.14
CA LEU A 101 2.75 -7.78 5.08
C LEU A 101 1.55 -8.73 4.97
N GLY A 102 0.66 -8.70 5.95
CA GLY A 102 -0.46 -9.62 6.07
C GLY A 102 -1.80 -8.91 6.21
N PHE A 103 -2.87 -9.69 6.04
CA PHE A 103 -4.25 -9.23 5.99
C PHE A 103 -5.13 -10.19 6.79
N VAL A 104 -5.96 -9.65 7.68
CA VAL A 104 -6.89 -10.47 8.48
C VAL A 104 -8.27 -9.83 8.56
N GLN A 105 -9.31 -10.64 8.40
CA GLN A 105 -10.68 -10.28 8.77
C GLN A 105 -10.94 -10.80 10.19
N GLY A 106 -11.26 -9.89 11.12
CA GLY A 106 -11.42 -10.24 12.53
C GLY A 106 -10.11 -10.14 13.32
N SER A 107 -9.68 -11.23 13.96
CA SER A 107 -8.50 -11.28 14.84
C SER A 107 -7.44 -12.24 14.29
N SER A 108 -6.17 -11.88 14.47
CA SER A 108 -5.04 -12.79 14.20
C SER A 108 -4.73 -13.64 15.43
N SER A 109 -4.44 -14.93 15.21
CA SER A 109 -3.87 -15.82 16.23
C SER A 109 -2.37 -15.55 16.48
N ASN A 110 -1.73 -14.78 15.60
CA ASN A 110 -0.33 -14.39 15.77
C ASN A 110 -0.20 -13.32 16.86
N LYS A 111 0.34 -13.71 18.01
CA LYS A 111 0.62 -12.82 19.15
C LYS A 111 1.64 -11.72 18.82
N CYS A 112 2.42 -11.90 17.77
CA CYS A 112 3.40 -10.96 17.26
C CYS A 112 2.87 -10.15 16.06
N ALA A 113 1.58 -10.23 15.73
CA ALA A 113 0.99 -9.37 14.71
C ALA A 113 1.01 -7.90 15.16
N SER A 114 1.65 -7.03 14.37
CA SER A 114 1.64 -5.59 14.59
C SER A 114 0.69 -4.90 13.61
N TYR A 115 -0.29 -4.17 14.12
CA TYR A 115 -1.28 -3.43 13.32
C TYR A 115 -0.99 -1.93 13.24
N SER A 116 0.02 -1.46 13.99
CA SER A 116 0.30 -0.05 14.21
C SER A 116 1.56 0.40 13.46
N GLY A 117 1.70 1.72 13.33
CA GLY A 117 2.88 2.36 12.77
C GLY A 117 2.82 2.59 11.26
N PHE A 118 1.87 1.99 10.54
CA PHE A 118 1.64 2.31 9.14
C PHE A 118 1.25 3.77 8.96
N GLN A 119 1.95 4.46 8.07
CA GLN A 119 1.72 5.86 7.73
C GLN A 119 2.04 6.06 6.24
N ILE A 120 1.52 7.14 5.67
CA ILE A 120 1.92 7.58 4.32
C ILE A 120 2.79 8.83 4.44
N GLN A 121 3.93 8.80 3.77
CA GLN A 121 4.87 9.91 3.70
C GLN A 121 4.83 10.51 2.30
N SER A 122 4.30 11.72 2.18
CA SER A 122 4.34 12.47 0.93
C SER A 122 5.77 12.85 0.57
N ASN A 123 6.13 12.76 -0.71
CA ASN A 123 7.39 13.28 -1.19
C ASN A 123 7.30 14.83 -1.24
N THR A 124 7.98 15.50 -0.33
CA THR A 124 7.98 16.97 -0.22
C THR A 124 8.61 17.66 -1.44
N GLN A 125 9.41 16.95 -2.23
CA GLN A 125 10.07 17.47 -3.43
C GLN A 125 9.22 17.30 -4.69
N ASN A 126 8.21 16.41 -4.66
CA ASN A 126 7.29 16.21 -5.78
C ASN A 126 5.92 15.74 -5.27
N SER A 127 5.04 16.70 -4.95
CA SER A 127 3.67 16.46 -4.49
C SER A 127 2.75 15.85 -5.56
N GLN A 128 3.22 15.66 -6.80
CA GLN A 128 2.46 14.98 -7.86
C GLN A 128 2.68 13.46 -7.82
N LEU A 129 3.75 12.98 -7.18
CA LEU A 129 3.95 11.56 -6.94
C LEU A 129 3.06 11.09 -5.79
N GLY A 130 2.65 9.83 -5.83
CA GLY A 130 2.00 9.18 -4.70
C GLY A 130 2.83 9.29 -3.41
N ALA A 131 2.15 9.20 -2.26
CA ALA A 131 2.83 9.08 -0.98
C ALA A 131 3.43 7.68 -0.82
N GLN A 132 4.54 7.54 -0.11
CA GLN A 132 5.14 6.26 0.20
C GLN A 132 4.55 5.68 1.48
N LEU A 133 4.21 4.39 1.50
CA LEU A 133 3.91 3.69 2.74
C LEU A 133 5.19 3.52 3.57
N VAL A 134 5.13 3.91 4.83
CA VAL A 134 6.21 3.75 5.82
C VAL A 134 5.66 3.15 7.11
N VAL A 135 6.54 2.57 7.92
CA VAL A 135 6.20 2.01 9.23
C VAL A 135 7.06 2.69 10.30
N ASN A 136 6.45 3.52 11.14
CA ASN A 136 7.13 4.31 12.19
C ASN A 136 8.36 5.11 11.70
N PHE A 137 8.44 5.41 10.40
CA PHE A 137 9.61 6.02 9.75
C PHE A 137 10.93 5.25 9.99
N GLN A 138 10.84 3.94 10.20
CA GLN A 138 11.99 3.05 10.35
C GLN A 138 11.91 1.93 9.32
N GLY A 139 13.05 1.28 9.08
CA GLY A 139 13.13 0.12 8.20
C GLY A 139 12.73 0.38 6.75
N GLY A 140 12.28 -0.68 6.09
CA GLY A 140 11.83 -0.64 4.71
C GLY A 140 11.10 -1.91 4.29
N PHE A 141 10.44 -1.83 3.15
CA PHE A 141 9.81 -2.98 2.50
C PHE A 141 10.77 -3.66 1.54
N TYR A 142 10.62 -4.97 1.41
CA TYR A 142 11.42 -5.83 0.58
C TYR A 142 10.51 -6.82 -0.13
N GLU A 143 10.85 -7.15 -1.36
CA GLU A 143 10.28 -8.27 -2.07
C GLU A 143 11.19 -9.50 -1.86
N CYS A 144 10.60 -10.58 -1.37
CA CYS A 144 11.27 -11.84 -1.10
C CYS A 144 10.74 -12.95 -2.02
N SER A 145 11.20 -14.19 -1.83
CA SER A 145 10.74 -15.37 -2.57
C SER A 145 9.21 -15.42 -2.72
N GLY A 146 8.74 -15.77 -3.92
CA GLY A 146 7.31 -15.77 -4.26
C GLY A 146 6.68 -14.38 -4.36
N SER A 147 7.50 -13.35 -4.56
CA SER A 147 7.10 -11.94 -4.60
C SER A 147 6.34 -11.45 -3.37
N THR A 148 6.58 -12.09 -2.23
CA THR A 148 5.99 -11.69 -0.94
C THR A 148 6.63 -10.41 -0.44
N VAL A 149 5.80 -9.48 0.02
CA VAL A 149 6.22 -8.24 0.65
C VAL A 149 6.56 -8.51 2.11
N VAL A 150 7.79 -8.15 2.49
CA VAL A 150 8.30 -8.26 3.86
C VAL A 150 8.78 -6.89 4.32
N TYR A 151 8.39 -6.51 5.53
CA TYR A 151 8.97 -5.36 6.20
C TYR A 151 10.15 -5.82 7.06
N LYS A 152 11.24 -5.05 7.07
CA LYS A 152 12.43 -5.30 7.88
C LYS A 152 12.85 -3.99 8.53
N VAL A 153 13.02 -3.97 9.86
CA VAL A 153 13.59 -2.80 10.56
C VAL A 153 15.04 -2.58 10.13
N ASN A 154 15.84 -3.66 10.08
CA ASN A 154 17.20 -3.59 9.54
C ASN A 154 17.32 -4.42 8.25
N PRO A 155 18.07 -3.96 7.22
CA PRO A 155 18.21 -4.69 5.96
C PRO A 155 18.77 -6.11 6.13
N GLY A 156 19.67 -6.31 7.11
CA GLY A 156 20.32 -7.57 7.43
C GLY A 156 19.47 -8.55 8.25
N ASP A 157 18.30 -8.14 8.72
CA ASP A 157 17.39 -9.04 9.44
C ASP A 157 16.87 -10.14 8.49
N GLY A 158 16.27 -11.20 9.00
CA GLY A 158 15.65 -12.22 8.14
C GLY A 158 14.42 -11.66 7.38
N PRO A 159 13.87 -12.41 6.41
CA PRO A 159 14.52 -13.47 5.65
C PRO A 159 15.60 -12.90 4.70
N SER A 160 16.52 -13.76 4.26
CA SER A 160 17.58 -13.43 3.29
C SER A 160 17.08 -13.52 1.85
N GLY A 161 17.86 -12.99 0.90
CA GLY A 161 17.52 -13.06 -0.53
C GLY A 161 16.36 -12.17 -0.95
N CYS A 162 16.14 -11.07 -0.22
CA CYS A 162 15.11 -10.10 -0.53
C CYS A 162 15.69 -8.83 -1.14
N THR A 163 14.94 -8.21 -2.04
CA THR A 163 15.31 -7.00 -2.76
C THR A 163 14.51 -5.81 -2.22
N PRO A 164 15.12 -4.66 -1.93
CA PRO A 164 14.39 -3.51 -1.41
C PRO A 164 13.38 -2.98 -2.43
N VAL A 165 12.18 -2.64 -1.93
CA VAL A 165 11.09 -2.04 -2.69
C VAL A 165 10.46 -0.90 -1.89
N SER A 166 10.09 0.17 -2.57
CA SER A 166 9.22 1.22 -1.99
C SER A 166 7.78 0.95 -2.42
N LEU A 167 6.81 1.17 -1.54
CA LEU A 167 5.39 1.04 -1.88
C LEU A 167 4.75 2.43 -1.96
N TYR A 168 4.31 2.84 -3.14
CA TYR A 168 3.70 4.15 -3.39
C TYR A 168 2.19 4.06 -3.58
N THR A 169 1.47 5.07 -3.11
CA THR A 169 0.01 5.18 -3.26
C THR A 169 -0.35 5.56 -4.70
N VAL A 170 -1.27 4.83 -5.32
CA VAL A 170 -1.90 5.22 -6.59
C VAL A 170 -3.41 5.35 -6.35
N PRO A 171 -4.07 6.49 -6.62
CA PRO A 171 -5.50 6.66 -6.35
C PRO A 171 -6.37 5.59 -7.04
N VAL A 172 -7.41 5.13 -6.33
CA VAL A 172 -8.50 4.37 -6.94
C VAL A 172 -9.58 5.35 -7.41
N VAL A 173 -10.03 5.20 -8.66
CA VAL A 173 -10.92 6.13 -9.37
C VAL A 173 -12.12 5.42 -9.95
#